data_AF-A0A2E6W8P9-F1
#
_entry.id   AF-A0A2E6W8P9-F1
#
_cell.length_a   1.000
_cell.length_b   1.000
_cell.length_c   1.000
_cell.angle_alpha   90.00
_cell.angle_beta   90.00
_cell.angle_gamma   90.00
#
_symmetry.space_group_name_H-M   'P 1'
#
loop_
_entity.id
_entity.type
_entity.pdbx_description
1 polymer ?
#
loop_
_entity_poly.entity_id
_entity_poly.type
_entity_poly.pdbx_seq_one_letter_code
_entity_poly.pdbx_strand_id
1 'polypeptide(L)'
;MGASFFIRLFKYINLFIGDGIDMAYNVLKGKVEGSVDQYGDQEIEGKKVFKNTISASVFYDTDAQSPCATIKDLAVKKINGKMKGGVLTYDTDGAIKTNSNLMYDGECLRANIVKAKLVVGSAIHMSDIPANKFHEKVNAESLNFSHGLHSVRKELQVKAINGLVSDTNGVGISLSSNSGLSVKSKNLVIDPTRAESINAAGQNLSDQDLLIVSDISRGTLNNTTLKNLYDGYIKHKAHKPAGKKSEIQLMGVNQFASSPNLTFDAENNTLAVNGIIGANNVTVDSSLSCRGSVSHNINKISESRYTVQPSDYTILCDASNNKITVNLPPAVNNSGRVLIIKKTNTDKYKLNSNQIEVTCEEGTIDINDTISIKMNYSSRTLQSDGENWWIIGTKGS
;
A
#
# COMPACT_ATOMS: atom_id res chain seq x y z
N MET A 1 45.32 32.71 27.11
CA MET A 1 46.74 32.96 27.44
C MET A 1 47.59 32.25 26.40
N GLY A 2 48.09 32.98 25.40
CA GLY A 2 48.95 32.44 24.34
C GLY A 2 50.15 33.36 24.17
N ALA A 3 51.30 32.93 24.66
CA ALA A 3 52.57 33.64 24.51
C ALA A 3 53.13 33.32 23.12
N SER A 4 53.14 34.33 22.25
CA SER A 4 53.84 34.28 20.96
C SER A 4 55.30 34.62 21.20
N PHE A 5 56.18 33.65 20.95
CA PHE A 5 57.63 33.81 20.96
C PHE A 5 58.08 33.74 19.49
N PHE A 6 58.47 34.87 18.90
CA PHE A 6 59.29 34.82 17.69
C PHE A 6 60.33 35.94 17.65
N ILE A 7 61.50 35.50 17.26
CA ILE A 7 62.83 36.09 17.37
C ILE A 7 63.00 37.25 16.39
N ARG A 8 63.42 38.43 16.89
CA ARG A 8 63.95 39.53 16.07
C ARG A 8 65.41 39.21 15.72
N LEU A 9 65.68 38.90 14.46
CA LEU A 9 67.03 38.84 13.91
C LEU A 9 67.45 40.25 13.48
N PHE A 10 68.51 40.77 14.08
CA PHE A 10 69.09 42.09 13.81
C PHE A 10 69.61 42.20 12.36
N LYS A 11 69.32 43.33 11.72
CA LYS A 11 69.86 43.74 10.42
C LYS A 11 70.33 45.19 10.58
N TYR A 12 71.61 45.41 10.86
CA TYR A 12 72.24 46.74 10.80
C TYR A 12 73.70 46.57 10.37
N ILE A 13 73.98 46.92 9.12
CA ILE A 13 75.31 47.36 8.63
C ILE A 13 75.02 48.48 7.63
N ASN A 14 75.32 49.72 8.03
CA ASN A 14 75.66 50.83 7.14
C ASN A 14 76.53 51.77 7.97
N LEU A 15 77.82 51.75 7.65
CA LEU A 15 78.93 52.42 8.35
C LEU A 15 79.11 53.81 7.73
N PHE A 16 79.06 54.87 8.54
CA PHE A 16 79.51 56.23 8.19
C PHE A 16 80.87 56.47 8.87
N ILE A 17 81.81 57.03 8.12
CA ILE A 17 83.19 57.32 8.53
C ILE A 17 83.18 58.56 9.45
N GLY A 18 83.80 58.44 10.62
CA GLY A 18 84.07 59.53 11.55
C GLY A 18 85.48 59.38 12.12
N ASP A 19 86.26 60.45 11.98
CA ASP A 19 87.67 60.58 12.34
C ASP A 19 87.95 60.38 13.83
N GLY A 20 89.09 59.75 14.15
CA GLY A 20 89.74 59.96 15.45
C GLY A 20 90.55 58.78 16.03
N ILE A 21 91.86 59.03 16.11
CA ILE A 21 92.79 58.69 17.22
C ILE A 21 93.56 57.33 17.17
N ASP A 22 94.88 57.52 17.31
CA ASP A 22 96.01 56.68 17.75
C ASP A 22 96.38 55.36 17.05
N MET A 23 97.59 55.36 16.46
CA MET A 23 98.37 54.15 16.20
C MET A 23 99.67 54.14 17.01
N ALA A 24 99.87 52.99 17.66
CA ALA A 24 101.04 52.60 18.42
C ALA A 24 102.26 52.30 17.53
N TYR A 25 103.43 52.67 18.03
CA TYR A 25 104.74 52.29 17.48
C TYR A 25 104.97 50.78 17.59
N ASN A 26 105.53 50.17 16.54
CA ASN A 26 106.18 48.87 16.66
C ASN A 26 107.67 49.00 16.31
N VAL A 27 108.48 49.06 17.36
CA VAL A 27 109.94 48.95 17.29
C VAL A 27 110.27 47.46 17.34
N LEU A 28 110.68 46.87 16.21
CA LEU A 28 111.89 46.05 16.06
C LEU A 28 111.89 45.28 14.71
N LYS A 29 112.77 45.73 13.82
CA LYS A 29 113.53 44.97 12.81
C LYS A 29 112.76 43.96 11.92
N GLY A 30 112.18 44.50 10.85
CA GLY A 30 111.88 43.76 9.62
C GLY A 30 111.86 44.74 8.45
N LYS A 31 112.83 44.63 7.54
CA LYS A 31 113.06 45.54 6.41
C LYS A 31 111.90 45.38 5.40
N VAL A 32 110.94 46.30 5.40
CA VAL A 32 109.90 46.39 4.35
C VAL A 32 110.46 47.27 3.23
N GLU A 33 110.90 46.65 2.14
CA GLU A 33 111.26 47.35 0.90
C GLU A 33 109.96 47.77 0.20
N GLY A 34 109.68 49.07 0.27
CA GLY A 34 108.42 49.68 -0.16
C GLY A 34 107.93 50.65 0.90
N SER A 35 108.74 51.66 1.21
CA SER A 35 108.35 52.78 2.06
C SER A 35 107.16 53.50 1.44
N VAL A 36 105.99 53.33 2.02
CA VAL A 36 104.87 54.26 1.82
C VAL A 36 105.23 55.48 2.64
N ASP A 37 105.66 56.53 1.95
CA ASP A 37 105.98 57.80 2.57
C ASP A 37 104.72 58.47 3.14
N GLN A 38 104.98 59.29 4.14
CA GLN A 38 103.98 59.83 5.04
C GLN A 38 103.12 60.90 4.35
N TYR A 39 101.88 61.03 4.85
CA TYR A 39 100.96 62.16 4.71
C TYR A 39 99.85 62.10 3.64
N GLY A 40 99.04 61.03 3.64
CA GLY A 40 97.70 61.04 3.03
C GLY A 40 96.90 59.76 3.27
N ASP A 41 95.57 59.86 3.31
CA ASP A 41 94.66 58.71 3.36
C ASP A 41 94.90 57.77 2.17
N GLN A 42 94.82 56.46 2.39
CA GLN A 42 94.82 55.48 1.31
C GLN A 42 93.54 54.65 1.34
N GLU A 43 92.71 54.85 0.33
CA GLU A 43 91.56 54.00 0.03
C GLU A 43 92.05 52.83 -0.83
N ILE A 44 91.99 51.60 -0.30
CA ILE A 44 92.35 50.40 -1.06
C ILE A 44 91.07 49.78 -1.61
N GLU A 45 90.70 50.14 -2.85
CA GLU A 45 89.60 49.49 -3.56
C GLU A 45 90.01 48.12 -4.14
N GLY A 46 89.08 47.14 -4.08
CA GLY A 46 89.21 45.84 -4.73
C GLY A 46 89.04 44.61 -3.81
N LYS A 47 88.64 43.47 -4.41
CA LYS A 47 88.44 42.20 -3.70
C LYS A 47 89.79 41.55 -3.36
N LYS A 48 90.22 41.63 -2.11
CA LYS A 48 91.41 40.91 -1.62
C LYS A 48 91.04 39.45 -1.32
N VAL A 49 91.69 38.52 -2.00
CA VAL A 49 91.62 37.08 -1.67
C VAL A 49 92.86 36.73 -0.85
N PHE A 50 92.67 36.52 0.44
CA PHE A 50 93.73 36.06 1.33
C PHE A 50 93.87 34.55 1.17
N LYS A 51 95.01 34.11 0.61
CA LYS A 51 95.29 32.69 0.36
C LYS A 51 95.71 31.90 1.61
N ASN A 52 95.93 32.60 2.72
CA ASN A 52 96.26 32.04 4.02
C ASN A 52 95.33 32.61 5.10
N THR A 53 95.20 31.91 6.23
CA THR A 53 94.39 32.33 7.39
C THR A 53 94.77 33.74 7.83
N ILE A 54 93.80 34.65 7.82
CA ILE A 54 93.94 35.95 8.48
C ILE A 54 93.71 35.69 9.97
N SER A 55 94.76 35.78 10.77
CA SER A 55 94.64 35.83 12.22
C SER A 55 94.58 37.28 12.67
N ALA A 56 93.37 37.79 12.93
CA ALA A 56 93.19 39.05 13.65
C ALA A 56 93.13 38.74 15.15
N SER A 57 93.92 39.45 15.95
CA SER A 57 93.96 39.27 17.41
C SER A 57 92.68 39.77 18.10
N VAL A 58 91.98 40.73 17.50
CA VAL A 58 90.67 41.24 17.95
C VAL A 58 89.91 41.79 16.74
N PHE A 59 88.62 41.47 16.60
CA PHE A 59 87.69 42.26 15.79
C PHE A 59 87.17 43.39 16.69
N TYR A 60 87.36 44.64 16.30
CA TYR A 60 86.86 45.80 17.04
C TYR A 60 85.55 46.26 16.40
N ASP A 61 84.51 46.46 17.21
CA ASP A 61 83.31 47.18 16.78
C ASP A 61 83.58 48.66 17.01
N THR A 62 83.84 49.39 15.93
CA THR A 62 84.17 50.82 15.97
C THR A 62 83.03 51.66 16.52
N ASP A 63 81.77 51.26 16.35
CA ASP A 63 80.61 52.05 16.79
C ASP A 63 80.41 51.97 18.31
N ALA A 64 80.88 50.88 18.94
CA ALA A 64 80.78 50.66 20.39
C ALA A 64 82.09 50.94 21.15
N GLN A 65 83.17 51.31 20.44
CA GLN A 65 84.53 51.48 20.98
C GLN A 65 84.98 50.33 21.91
N SER A 66 84.58 49.10 21.59
CA SER A 66 84.88 47.92 22.39
C SER A 66 85.44 46.81 21.49
N PRO A 67 86.37 45.98 21.99
CA PRO A 67 86.63 44.68 21.37
C PRO A 67 85.27 44.02 21.15
N CYS A 68 84.97 43.50 19.95
CA CYS A 68 83.82 42.63 19.77
C CYS A 68 83.99 41.52 20.80
N ALA A 69 83.19 41.58 21.87
CA ALA A 69 83.24 40.58 22.91
C ALA A 69 82.91 39.26 22.24
N THR A 70 83.93 38.44 21.96
CA THR A 70 83.72 37.05 21.57
C THR A 70 83.05 36.41 22.76
N ILE A 71 81.71 36.32 22.74
CA ILE A 71 80.92 35.74 23.80
C ILE A 71 81.43 34.31 23.98
N LYS A 72 82.22 34.10 25.04
CA LYS A 72 82.92 32.83 25.31
C LYS A 72 81.94 31.69 25.61
N ASP A 73 80.70 32.04 25.93
CA ASP A 73 79.61 31.13 26.26
C ASP A 73 78.46 31.24 25.24
N LEU A 74 78.72 30.80 24.01
CA LEU A 74 77.64 30.60 23.05
C LEU A 74 76.72 29.48 23.54
N ALA A 75 75.42 29.78 23.66
CA ALA A 75 74.40 28.81 24.01
C ALA A 75 74.34 27.63 23.00
N VAL A 76 74.79 27.87 21.76
CA VAL A 76 74.91 26.86 20.70
C VAL A 76 76.37 26.79 20.26
N LYS A 77 77.03 25.69 20.59
CA LYS A 77 78.43 25.41 20.26
C LYS A 77 78.57 24.62 18.96
N LYS A 78 77.57 23.80 18.61
CA LYS A 78 77.59 22.95 17.42
C LYS A 78 76.17 22.60 16.95
N ILE A 79 75.97 22.54 15.63
CA ILE A 79 74.75 21.99 15.01
C ILE A 79 75.11 20.69 14.29
N ASN A 80 74.57 19.56 14.75
CA ASN A 80 74.78 18.23 14.21
C ASN A 80 73.51 17.76 13.47
N GLY A 81 73.54 17.82 12.14
CA GLY A 81 72.41 17.40 11.32
C GLY A 81 72.42 18.11 9.98
N LYS A 82 72.09 17.38 8.90
CA LYS A 82 72.00 17.93 7.54
C LYS A 82 70.61 17.74 6.93
N MET A 83 69.64 17.29 7.72
CA MET A 83 68.33 16.93 7.20
C MET A 83 67.47 18.18 7.01
N LYS A 84 67.13 18.47 5.74
CA LYS A 84 66.20 19.54 5.40
C LYS A 84 64.84 19.27 6.07
N GLY A 85 64.32 20.26 6.79
CA GLY A 85 63.08 20.14 7.55
C GLY A 85 63.21 19.39 8.88
N GLY A 86 64.37 18.88 9.28
CA GLY A 86 64.54 18.28 10.60
C GLY A 86 64.35 19.33 11.70
N VAL A 87 63.53 19.04 12.72
CA VAL A 87 63.34 19.95 13.86
C VAL A 87 64.59 19.90 14.73
N LEU A 88 65.12 21.10 15.02
CA LEU A 88 66.28 21.27 15.90
C LEU A 88 65.86 21.00 17.34
N THR A 89 66.51 20.01 17.94
CA THR A 89 66.36 19.66 19.35
C THR A 89 67.67 19.96 20.06
N TYR A 90 67.58 20.60 21.22
CA TYR A 90 68.74 20.82 22.08
C TYR A 90 69.22 19.48 22.63
N ASP A 91 70.51 19.24 22.54
CA ASP A 91 71.20 18.11 23.14
C ASP A 91 72.09 18.60 24.28
N THR A 92 72.73 17.69 25.00
CA THR A 92 73.65 18.09 26.07
C THR A 92 74.84 18.91 25.55
N ASP A 93 75.41 19.76 26.42
CA ASP A 93 76.66 20.51 26.19
C ASP A 93 76.64 21.55 25.06
N GLY A 94 75.49 22.16 24.79
CA GLY A 94 75.38 23.23 23.78
C GLY A 94 75.38 22.72 22.34
N ALA A 95 75.20 21.42 22.12
CA ALA A 95 74.96 20.87 20.80
C ALA A 95 73.47 20.89 20.47
N ILE A 96 73.13 21.21 19.22
CA ILE A 96 71.78 21.06 18.68
C ILE A 96 71.82 19.94 17.63
N LYS A 97 70.81 19.07 17.63
CA LYS A 97 70.67 18.00 16.63
C LYS A 97 69.32 17.98 15.93
N THR A 98 69.29 17.48 14.70
CA THR A 98 68.05 17.14 13.99
C THR A 98 67.75 15.65 14.12
N ASN A 99 66.49 15.27 14.35
CA ASN A 99 66.06 13.87 14.34
C ASN A 99 65.32 13.54 13.03
N SER A 100 65.65 12.42 12.39
CA SER A 100 65.01 12.00 11.13
C SER A 100 63.53 11.67 11.27
N ASN A 101 63.09 11.33 12.48
CA ASN A 101 61.71 10.99 12.78
C ASN A 101 60.92 12.17 13.35
N LEU A 102 61.46 13.41 13.27
CA LEU A 102 60.78 14.63 13.67
C LEU A 102 61.09 15.74 12.65
N MET A 103 60.23 15.86 11.64
CA MET A 103 60.41 16.78 10.51
C MET A 103 59.27 17.78 10.42
N TYR A 104 59.56 19.02 10.07
CA TYR A 104 58.62 20.08 9.75
C TYR A 104 58.90 20.57 8.33
N ASP A 105 57.93 20.40 7.42
CA ASP A 105 58.06 20.79 6.01
C ASP A 105 57.58 22.22 5.71
N GLY A 106 57.21 22.98 6.75
CA GLY A 106 56.64 24.32 6.64
C GLY A 106 55.15 24.35 6.93
N GLU A 107 54.47 23.21 6.80
CA GLU A 107 53.02 23.08 7.03
C GLU A 107 52.69 21.96 8.03
N CYS A 108 53.40 20.83 7.98
CA CYS A 108 53.12 19.63 8.75
C CYS A 108 54.32 19.21 9.60
N LEU A 109 54.07 18.95 10.88
CA LEU A 109 55.02 18.25 11.76
C LEU A 109 54.79 16.74 11.64
N ARG A 110 55.77 16.04 11.05
CA ARG A 110 55.77 14.59 10.88
C ARG A 110 56.59 13.93 11.98
N ALA A 111 55.98 12.96 12.66
CA ALA A 111 56.67 12.11 13.61
C ALA A 111 56.17 10.66 13.52
N ASN A 112 57.08 9.69 13.64
CA ASN A 112 56.72 8.28 13.54
C ASN A 112 55.91 7.80 14.75
N ILE A 113 56.27 8.29 15.95
CA ILE A 113 55.61 7.96 17.21
C ILE A 113 55.51 9.26 18.01
N VAL A 114 54.28 9.59 18.43
CA VAL A 114 54.02 10.72 19.32
C VAL A 114 53.47 10.18 20.63
N LYS A 115 54.21 10.39 21.72
CA LYS A 115 53.71 10.16 23.08
C LYS A 115 53.39 11.50 23.72
N ALA A 116 52.12 11.85 23.77
CA ALA A 116 51.63 13.08 24.38
C ALA A 116 50.67 12.78 25.53
N LYS A 117 50.73 13.59 26.59
CA LYS A 117 49.77 13.49 27.72
C LYS A 117 48.37 13.99 27.31
N LEU A 118 48.33 15.01 26.46
CA LEU A 118 47.11 15.62 25.95
C LEU A 118 47.40 16.18 24.56
N VAL A 119 46.53 15.89 23.60
CA VAL A 119 46.53 16.52 22.27
C VAL A 119 45.28 17.39 22.21
N VAL A 120 45.45 18.71 22.11
CA VAL A 120 44.36 19.68 21.97
C VAL A 120 44.42 20.29 20.58
N GLY A 121 43.31 20.25 19.86
CA GLY A 121 43.21 20.81 18.50
C GLY A 121 42.05 20.20 17.72
N SER A 122 41.94 20.58 16.45
CA SER A 122 40.97 19.96 15.54
C SER A 122 41.43 18.55 15.14
N ALA A 123 40.54 17.58 15.31
CA ALA A 123 40.77 16.20 14.86
C ALA A 123 40.32 15.96 13.40
N ILE A 124 40.00 17.00 12.62
CA ILE A 124 39.39 16.89 11.28
C ILE A 124 40.22 16.07 10.28
N HIS A 125 41.53 15.99 10.46
CA HIS A 125 42.44 15.20 9.61
C HIS A 125 43.01 13.94 10.31
N MET A 126 42.54 13.64 11.52
CA MET A 126 42.88 12.37 12.18
C MET A 126 42.16 11.23 11.45
N SER A 127 42.92 10.50 10.65
CA SER A 127 42.46 9.36 9.85
C SER A 127 43.24 8.10 10.23
N ASP A 128 42.76 6.94 9.78
CA ASP A 128 43.40 5.64 10.00
C ASP A 128 43.70 5.28 11.46
N ILE A 129 42.89 5.77 12.42
CA ILE A 129 42.98 5.34 13.82
C ILE A 129 42.32 3.96 13.93
N PRO A 130 43.08 2.89 14.20
CA PRO A 130 42.51 1.55 14.29
C PRO A 130 41.66 1.42 15.57
N ALA A 131 40.37 1.12 15.40
CA ALA A 131 39.41 1.00 16.51
C ALA A 131 39.77 -0.08 17.55
N ASN A 132 40.63 -1.05 17.19
CA ASN A 132 41.08 -2.11 18.08
C ASN A 132 42.38 -1.79 18.85
N LYS A 133 42.90 -0.56 18.75
CA LYS A 133 44.10 -0.11 19.49
C LYS A 133 43.81 0.88 20.60
N PHE A 134 42.54 1.19 20.86
CA PHE A 134 42.17 1.91 22.08
C PHE A 134 42.34 0.98 23.29
N HIS A 135 43.05 1.45 24.31
CA HIS A 135 43.26 0.69 25.54
C HIS A 135 41.99 0.57 26.39
N GLU A 136 41.11 1.57 26.28
CA GLU A 136 39.84 1.64 26.98
C GLU A 136 38.68 1.92 26.00
N LYS A 137 37.44 1.69 26.45
CA LYS A 137 36.25 2.08 25.69
C LYS A 137 36.24 3.60 25.48
N VAL A 138 35.95 4.03 24.26
CA VAL A 138 35.70 5.45 23.99
C VAL A 138 34.37 5.83 24.62
N ASN A 139 34.39 6.77 25.58
CA ASN A 139 33.17 7.28 26.18
C ASN A 139 32.33 8.00 25.12
N ALA A 140 31.07 7.63 24.98
CA ALA A 140 30.16 8.27 24.05
C ALA A 140 30.07 9.79 24.31
N GLU A 141 30.13 10.26 25.55
CA GLU A 141 30.13 11.70 25.88
C GLU A 141 31.30 12.48 25.24
N SER A 142 32.38 11.79 24.88
CA SER A 142 33.57 12.39 24.24
C SER A 142 33.47 12.44 22.71
N LEU A 143 32.37 11.94 22.14
CA LEU A 143 32.10 11.96 20.72
C LEU A 143 31.01 12.99 20.43
N ASN A 144 31.27 13.84 19.43
CA ASN A 144 30.25 14.73 18.90
C ASN A 144 29.49 13.99 17.81
N PHE A 145 28.29 13.51 18.13
CA PHE A 145 27.40 12.86 17.17
C PHE A 145 26.35 13.84 16.66
N SER A 146 25.94 13.65 15.41
CA SER A 146 24.78 14.35 14.84
C SER A 146 23.46 13.75 15.36
N HIS A 147 22.35 14.21 14.80
CA HIS A 147 21.01 13.76 15.12
C HIS A 147 20.85 12.24 14.98
N GLY A 148 20.14 11.60 15.91
CA GLY A 148 19.81 10.18 15.88
C GLY A 148 20.70 9.31 16.79
N LEU A 149 21.84 9.82 17.24
CA LEU A 149 22.68 9.18 18.26
C LEU A 149 22.81 10.10 19.47
N HIS A 150 22.87 9.53 20.66
CA HIS A 150 23.11 10.28 21.89
C HIS A 150 23.83 9.42 22.92
N SER A 151 24.50 10.08 23.86
CA SER A 151 25.08 9.42 25.02
C SER A 151 24.01 9.28 26.10
N VAL A 152 23.84 8.06 26.61
CA VAL A 152 23.06 7.79 27.83
C VAL A 152 23.95 6.98 28.75
N ARG A 153 24.28 7.54 29.93
CA ARG A 153 25.14 6.88 30.92
C ARG A 153 26.47 6.37 30.32
N LYS A 154 27.10 7.16 29.45
CA LYS A 154 28.37 6.88 28.73
C LYS A 154 28.28 5.83 27.62
N GLU A 155 27.10 5.29 27.34
CA GLU A 155 26.87 4.37 26.24
C GLU A 155 26.25 5.11 25.04
N LEU A 156 26.65 4.70 23.84
CA LEU A 156 26.08 5.20 22.60
C LEU A 156 24.70 4.56 22.39
N GLN A 157 23.65 5.37 22.34
CA GLN A 157 22.29 4.92 22.11
C GLN A 157 21.65 5.62 20.91
N VAL A 158 20.75 4.91 20.24
CA VAL A 158 19.92 5.46 19.17
C VAL A 158 18.79 6.27 19.79
N LYS A 159 18.61 7.50 19.32
CA LYS A 159 17.47 8.33 19.69
C LYS A 159 16.26 7.92 18.83
N ALA A 160 15.45 7.00 19.33
CA ALA A 160 14.21 6.59 18.68
C ALA A 160 13.12 7.67 18.82
N ILE A 161 12.56 8.11 17.70
CA ILE A 161 11.45 9.07 17.61
C ILE A 161 10.45 8.59 16.55
N ASN A 162 9.24 9.17 16.51
CA ASN A 162 8.26 9.00 15.43
C ASN A 162 7.93 7.53 15.08
N GLY A 163 7.42 6.76 16.05
CA GLY A 163 6.99 5.38 15.79
C GLY A 163 8.12 4.35 15.79
N LEU A 164 9.34 4.74 16.17
CA LEU A 164 10.41 3.81 16.53
C LEU A 164 10.53 3.70 18.05
N VAL A 165 10.95 2.52 18.52
CA VAL A 165 11.30 2.26 19.91
C VAL A 165 12.71 1.70 19.98
N SER A 166 13.48 2.10 20.98
CA SER A 166 14.78 1.50 21.31
C SER A 166 14.70 0.97 22.73
N ASP A 167 14.88 -0.34 22.89
CA ASP A 167 14.91 -1.00 24.19
C ASP A 167 16.11 -1.96 24.30
N THR A 168 16.13 -2.80 25.33
CA THR A 168 17.20 -3.77 25.58
C THR A 168 17.31 -4.85 24.51
N ASN A 169 16.28 -5.05 23.68
CA ASN A 169 16.25 -6.01 22.58
C ASN A 169 16.65 -5.37 21.22
N GLY A 170 16.85 -4.05 21.18
CA GLY A 170 17.33 -3.31 20.02
C GLY A 170 16.38 -2.20 19.56
N VAL A 171 16.43 -1.88 18.26
CA VAL A 171 15.58 -0.85 17.64
C VAL A 171 14.44 -1.53 16.88
N GLY A 172 13.21 -1.10 17.13
CA GLY A 172 12.00 -1.65 16.51
C GLY A 172 10.97 -0.59 16.16
N ILE A 173 9.82 -1.04 15.64
CA ILE A 173 8.67 -0.20 15.30
C ILE A 173 7.67 -0.26 16.46
N SER A 174 7.24 0.91 16.94
CA SER A 174 6.17 1.05 17.91
C SER A 174 4.82 0.96 17.21
N LEU A 175 4.09 -0.13 17.46
CA LEU A 175 2.76 -0.38 16.89
C LEU A 175 1.70 -0.29 17.99
N SER A 176 0.68 0.54 17.81
CA SER A 176 -0.44 0.59 18.76
C SER A 176 -1.22 -0.74 18.76
N SER A 177 -1.88 -1.07 19.87
CA SER A 177 -2.67 -2.29 19.99
C SER A 177 -3.74 -2.40 18.90
N ASN A 178 -4.29 -1.26 18.50
CA ASN A 178 -5.46 -1.15 17.62
C ASN A 178 -5.11 -0.66 16.19
N SER A 179 -3.83 -0.69 15.81
CA SER A 179 -3.33 -0.16 14.53
C SER A 179 -3.69 -1.01 13.31
N GLY A 180 -4.15 -2.25 13.50
CA GLY A 180 -4.25 -3.21 12.41
C GLY A 180 -2.90 -3.61 11.80
N LEU A 181 -1.77 -3.31 12.47
CA LEU A 181 -0.42 -3.70 12.05
C LEU A 181 0.22 -4.64 13.08
N SER A 182 1.04 -5.58 12.62
CA SER A 182 1.82 -6.48 13.48
C SER A 182 3.15 -6.89 12.87
N VAL A 183 4.05 -7.45 13.69
CA VAL A 183 5.28 -8.08 13.20
C VAL A 183 5.12 -9.60 13.31
N LYS A 184 5.15 -10.31 12.17
CA LYS A 184 5.08 -11.77 12.10
C LYS A 184 6.24 -12.30 11.28
N SER A 185 6.97 -13.28 11.81
CA SER A 185 8.13 -13.89 11.14
C SER A 185 9.15 -12.86 10.63
N LYS A 186 9.43 -11.83 11.44
CA LYS A 186 10.33 -10.70 11.11
C LYS A 186 9.84 -9.77 9.99
N ASN A 187 8.59 -9.87 9.54
CA ASN A 187 7.99 -8.96 8.56
C ASN A 187 6.93 -8.07 9.21
N LEU A 188 6.85 -6.79 8.80
CA LEU A 188 5.71 -5.94 9.11
C LEU A 188 4.54 -6.36 8.21
N VAL A 189 3.41 -6.72 8.83
CA VAL A 189 2.23 -7.20 8.13
C VAL A 189 0.98 -6.45 8.58
N ILE A 190 0.00 -6.37 7.69
CA ILE A 190 -1.36 -5.95 8.03
C ILE A 190 -2.03 -7.11 8.79
N ASP A 191 -2.55 -6.83 9.97
CA ASP A 191 -3.27 -7.77 10.83
C ASP A 191 -4.60 -7.15 11.27
N PRO A 192 -5.68 -7.35 10.49
CA PRO A 192 -6.99 -6.79 10.79
C PRO A 192 -7.58 -7.24 12.13
N THR A 193 -7.13 -8.36 12.70
CA THR A 193 -7.58 -8.82 14.02
C THR A 193 -7.12 -7.90 15.15
N ARG A 194 -6.14 -7.04 14.89
CA ARG A 194 -5.67 -5.97 15.76
C ARG A 194 -6.31 -4.62 15.44
N ALA A 195 -7.33 -4.54 14.61
CA ALA A 195 -8.13 -3.34 14.46
C ALA A 195 -9.35 -3.41 15.39
N GLU A 196 -9.83 -2.25 15.85
CA GLU A 196 -11.14 -2.20 16.50
C GLU A 196 -12.23 -2.59 15.49
N SER A 197 -13.26 -3.30 15.96
CA SER A 197 -14.42 -3.62 15.14
C SER A 197 -15.12 -2.31 14.73
N ILE A 198 -15.41 -2.15 13.44
CA ILE A 198 -16.11 -0.96 12.93
C ILE A 198 -17.51 -0.77 13.54
N ASN A 199 -18.07 -1.84 14.10
CA ASN A 199 -19.37 -1.82 14.78
C ASN A 199 -19.26 -1.60 16.30
N ALA A 200 -18.05 -1.42 16.83
CA ALA A 200 -17.87 -1.05 18.22
C ALA A 200 -18.54 0.31 18.47
N ALA A 201 -19.21 0.44 19.62
CA ALA A 201 -19.98 1.64 20.00
C ALA A 201 -21.12 2.04 19.02
N GLY A 202 -21.64 1.10 18.22
CA GLY A 202 -22.79 1.33 17.33
C GLY A 202 -22.46 2.14 16.08
N GLN A 203 -21.17 2.36 15.80
CA GLN A 203 -20.73 2.89 14.50
C GLN A 203 -20.97 1.83 13.40
N ASN A 204 -20.95 2.25 12.15
CA ASN A 204 -20.92 1.38 10.99
C ASN A 204 -20.11 2.12 9.93
N LEU A 205 -19.83 1.45 8.82
CA LEU A 205 -19.20 2.07 7.67
C LEU A 205 -19.94 3.34 7.24
N SER A 206 -19.19 4.43 7.10
CA SER A 206 -19.64 5.73 6.64
C SER A 206 -19.21 5.96 5.20
N ASP A 207 -19.99 6.76 4.47
CA ASP A 207 -19.65 7.23 3.12
C ASP A 207 -18.28 7.92 3.04
N GLN A 208 -17.81 8.49 4.15
CA GLN A 208 -16.53 9.19 4.24
C GLN A 208 -15.35 8.28 4.60
N ASP A 209 -15.59 7.02 4.98
CA ASP A 209 -14.53 6.10 5.38
C ASP A 209 -13.58 5.84 4.22
N LEU A 210 -12.28 5.82 4.54
CA LEU A 210 -11.23 5.68 3.55
C LEU A 210 -10.84 4.22 3.35
N LEU A 211 -10.67 3.86 2.09
CA LEU A 211 -10.12 2.60 1.63
C LEU A 211 -8.79 2.86 0.94
N ILE A 212 -7.79 2.03 1.24
CA ILE A 212 -6.51 2.05 0.53
C ILE A 212 -6.68 1.24 -0.76
N VAL A 213 -6.28 1.82 -1.89
CA VAL A 213 -6.35 1.19 -3.20
C VAL A 213 -4.97 1.23 -3.85
N SER A 214 -4.48 0.06 -4.24
CA SER A 214 -3.30 -0.04 -5.10
C SER A 214 -3.71 0.23 -6.54
N ASP A 215 -3.34 1.39 -7.07
CA ASP A 215 -3.54 1.72 -8.47
C ASP A 215 -2.43 1.07 -9.30
N ILE A 216 -2.73 -0.12 -9.82
CA ILE A 216 -1.81 -0.91 -10.65
C ILE A 216 -1.41 -0.13 -11.92
N SER A 217 -2.30 0.70 -12.48
CA SER A 217 -2.02 1.43 -13.71
C SER A 217 -0.97 2.53 -13.51
N ARG A 218 -0.89 3.08 -12.30
CA ARG A 218 0.05 4.15 -11.93
C ARG A 218 1.19 3.68 -11.02
N GLY A 219 1.13 2.45 -10.51
CA GLY A 219 2.09 1.92 -9.54
C GLY A 219 2.08 2.66 -8.21
N THR A 220 0.97 3.33 -7.85
CA THR A 220 0.86 4.12 -6.61
C THR A 220 -0.17 3.55 -5.65
N LEU A 221 0.01 3.84 -4.36
CA LEU A 221 -1.01 3.62 -3.33
C LEU A 221 -1.80 4.93 -3.16
N ASN A 222 -3.10 4.87 -3.45
CA ASN A 222 -4.01 5.99 -3.26
C ASN A 222 -5.06 5.62 -2.21
N ASN A 223 -5.83 6.60 -1.74
CA ASN A 223 -7.05 6.33 -0.98
C ASN A 223 -8.27 6.78 -1.79
N THR A 224 -9.41 6.17 -1.47
CA THR A 224 -10.73 6.59 -1.94
C THR A 224 -11.72 6.49 -0.78
N THR A 225 -12.86 7.16 -0.89
CA THR A 225 -13.94 6.98 0.08
C THR A 225 -14.81 5.77 -0.28
N LEU A 226 -15.48 5.19 0.71
CA LEU A 226 -16.45 4.11 0.48
C LEU A 226 -17.55 4.55 -0.49
N LYS A 227 -18.03 5.80 -0.36
CA LYS A 227 -18.98 6.41 -1.30
C LYS A 227 -18.46 6.43 -2.74
N ASN A 228 -17.20 6.85 -2.94
CA ASN A 228 -16.61 6.90 -4.28
C ASN A 228 -16.43 5.49 -4.87
N LEU A 229 -16.05 4.49 -4.06
CA LEU A 229 -16.01 3.10 -4.51
C LEU A 229 -17.41 2.59 -4.90
N TYR A 230 -18.41 2.87 -4.07
CA TYR A 230 -19.78 2.44 -4.34
C TYR A 230 -20.35 3.11 -5.59
N ASP A 231 -20.38 4.44 -5.63
CA ASP A 231 -20.95 5.19 -6.73
C ASP A 231 -20.16 5.04 -8.02
N GLY A 232 -18.83 5.02 -7.96
CA GLY A 232 -17.95 4.99 -9.13
C GLY A 232 -17.72 3.59 -9.72
N TYR A 233 -17.89 2.53 -8.92
CA TYR A 233 -17.61 1.16 -9.37
C TYR A 233 -18.76 0.20 -9.09
N ILE A 234 -19.09 -0.06 -7.82
CA ILE A 234 -20.03 -1.13 -7.44
C ILE A 234 -21.41 -0.90 -8.05
N LYS A 235 -21.96 0.31 -7.91
CA LYS A 235 -23.27 0.72 -8.45
C LYS A 235 -23.40 0.58 -9.97
N HIS A 236 -22.27 0.67 -10.68
CA HIS A 236 -22.23 0.52 -12.13
C HIS A 236 -22.04 -0.95 -12.56
N LYS A 237 -21.45 -1.78 -11.70
CA LYS A 237 -21.23 -3.20 -11.96
C LYS A 237 -22.37 -4.09 -11.48
N ALA A 238 -23.14 -3.63 -10.50
CA ALA A 238 -24.35 -4.32 -10.05
C ALA A 238 -25.44 -4.28 -11.13
N HIS A 239 -26.10 -5.42 -11.36
CA HIS A 239 -27.27 -5.47 -12.24
C HIS A 239 -28.39 -4.59 -11.70
N LYS A 240 -28.87 -3.67 -12.53
CA LYS A 240 -29.96 -2.78 -12.17
C LYS A 240 -31.30 -3.44 -12.50
N PRO A 241 -32.35 -3.20 -11.70
CA PRO A 241 -33.71 -3.54 -12.09
C PRO A 241 -34.03 -2.97 -13.48
N ALA A 242 -34.80 -3.70 -14.27
CA ALA A 242 -35.25 -3.28 -15.59
C ALA A 242 -36.70 -2.80 -15.56
N GLY A 243 -37.11 -1.98 -16.52
CA GLY A 243 -38.50 -1.56 -16.67
C GLY A 243 -38.92 -0.35 -15.86
N LYS A 244 -40.24 -0.13 -15.84
CA LYS A 244 -40.89 0.97 -15.12
C LYS A 244 -41.39 0.52 -13.75
N LYS A 245 -41.78 1.50 -12.92
CA LYS A 245 -42.48 1.25 -11.65
C LYS A 245 -43.67 0.30 -11.91
N SER A 246 -43.86 -0.65 -11.00
CA SER A 246 -44.91 -1.68 -11.04
C SER A 246 -44.70 -2.82 -12.05
N GLU A 247 -43.69 -2.78 -12.92
CA GLU A 247 -43.35 -3.96 -13.74
C GLU A 247 -42.63 -5.02 -12.90
N ILE A 248 -43.07 -6.28 -13.02
CA ILE A 248 -42.44 -7.39 -12.30
C ILE A 248 -41.08 -7.70 -12.91
N GLN A 249 -40.08 -7.88 -12.05
CA GLN A 249 -38.73 -8.26 -12.46
C GLN A 249 -38.67 -9.73 -12.87
N LEU A 250 -38.05 -9.97 -14.01
CA LEU A 250 -37.82 -11.28 -14.59
C LEU A 250 -36.32 -11.53 -14.69
N MET A 251 -35.93 -12.80 -14.66
CA MET A 251 -34.56 -13.19 -15.00
C MET A 251 -34.39 -13.07 -16.52
N GLY A 252 -33.59 -12.10 -16.96
CA GLY A 252 -33.15 -11.98 -18.34
C GLY A 252 -31.86 -12.78 -18.59
N VAL A 253 -31.43 -12.84 -19.85
CA VAL A 253 -30.27 -13.64 -20.28
C VAL A 253 -28.96 -13.19 -19.61
N ASN A 254 -28.76 -11.87 -19.46
CA ASN A 254 -27.52 -11.29 -18.91
C ASN A 254 -27.77 -10.28 -17.77
N GLN A 255 -29.03 -10.00 -17.43
CA GLN A 255 -29.43 -8.99 -16.46
C GLN A 255 -30.90 -9.17 -16.07
N PHE A 256 -31.40 -8.38 -15.13
CA PHE A 256 -32.84 -8.27 -14.91
C PHE A 256 -33.56 -7.80 -16.18
N ALA A 257 -34.73 -8.37 -16.41
CA ALA A 257 -35.66 -7.98 -17.46
C ALA A 257 -37.02 -7.64 -16.83
N SER A 258 -37.90 -7.05 -17.61
CA SER A 258 -39.28 -6.78 -17.20
C SER A 258 -40.19 -6.87 -18.42
N SER A 259 -41.49 -6.86 -18.19
CA SER A 259 -42.49 -6.78 -19.25
C SER A 259 -43.56 -5.76 -18.89
N PRO A 260 -43.93 -4.83 -19.80
CA PRO A 260 -45.05 -3.93 -19.57
C PRO A 260 -46.40 -4.66 -19.48
N ASN A 261 -46.45 -5.94 -19.87
CA ASN A 261 -47.64 -6.77 -19.84
C ASN A 261 -47.79 -7.58 -18.55
N LEU A 262 -46.83 -7.52 -17.61
CA LEU A 262 -46.91 -8.19 -16.32
C LEU A 262 -46.56 -7.19 -15.23
N THR A 263 -47.60 -6.64 -14.60
CA THR A 263 -47.46 -5.56 -13.61
C THR A 263 -48.17 -5.89 -12.31
N PHE A 264 -47.62 -5.40 -11.21
CA PHE A 264 -48.23 -5.45 -9.89
C PHE A 264 -48.45 -4.03 -9.36
N ASP A 265 -49.71 -3.65 -9.21
CA ASP A 265 -50.11 -2.41 -8.56
C ASP A 265 -50.26 -2.67 -7.06
N ALA A 266 -49.28 -2.21 -6.28
CA ALA A 266 -49.25 -2.36 -4.83
C ALA A 266 -50.28 -1.48 -4.10
N GLU A 267 -50.77 -0.40 -4.73
CA GLU A 267 -51.78 0.47 -4.12
C GLU A 267 -53.15 -0.23 -4.11
N ASN A 268 -53.46 -0.96 -5.19
CA ASN A 268 -54.72 -1.69 -5.36
C ASN A 268 -54.59 -3.21 -5.19
N ASN A 269 -53.41 -3.71 -4.78
CA ASN A 269 -53.07 -5.14 -4.69
C ASN A 269 -53.48 -5.95 -5.93
N THR A 270 -53.26 -5.39 -7.13
CA THR A 270 -53.73 -5.97 -8.38
C THR A 270 -52.56 -6.45 -9.23
N LEU A 271 -52.55 -7.75 -9.55
CA LEU A 271 -51.69 -8.33 -10.58
C LEU A 271 -52.40 -8.23 -11.93
N ALA A 272 -51.81 -7.51 -12.88
CA ALA A 272 -52.33 -7.40 -14.24
C ALA A 272 -51.47 -8.21 -15.21
N VAL A 273 -52.14 -9.04 -16.01
CA VAL A 273 -51.54 -9.78 -17.13
C VAL A 273 -52.23 -9.35 -18.41
N ASN A 274 -51.52 -8.57 -19.24
CA ASN A 274 -51.98 -8.22 -20.58
C ASN A 274 -51.47 -9.26 -21.59
N GLY A 275 -52.12 -10.42 -21.61
CA GLY A 275 -51.71 -11.53 -22.46
C GLY A 275 -52.33 -12.85 -22.04
N ILE A 276 -51.59 -13.93 -22.29
CA ILE A 276 -52.02 -15.30 -22.02
C ILE A 276 -51.37 -15.78 -20.73
N ILE A 277 -52.18 -16.34 -19.83
CA ILE A 277 -51.70 -17.10 -18.68
C ILE A 277 -51.64 -18.58 -19.10
N GLY A 278 -50.43 -19.07 -19.37
CA GLY A 278 -50.19 -20.49 -19.64
C GLY A 278 -49.99 -21.25 -18.33
N ALA A 279 -50.99 -22.02 -17.90
CA ALA A 279 -50.94 -22.80 -16.67
C ALA A 279 -51.62 -24.16 -16.85
N ASN A 280 -51.09 -25.21 -16.22
CA ASN A 280 -51.72 -26.53 -16.19
C ASN A 280 -52.97 -26.53 -15.29
N ASN A 281 -52.90 -25.80 -14.17
CA ASN A 281 -53.98 -25.63 -13.21
C ASN A 281 -54.01 -24.16 -12.76
N VAL A 282 -55.22 -23.61 -12.63
CA VAL A 282 -55.45 -22.28 -12.05
C VAL A 282 -56.50 -22.43 -10.96
N THR A 283 -56.12 -22.10 -9.73
CA THR A 283 -57.03 -22.11 -8.56
C THR A 283 -57.41 -20.67 -8.22
N VAL A 284 -58.70 -20.44 -8.00
CA VAL A 284 -59.24 -19.15 -7.56
C VAL A 284 -60.12 -19.41 -6.34
N ASP A 285 -59.63 -19.03 -5.15
CA ASP A 285 -60.23 -19.43 -3.87
C ASP A 285 -61.59 -18.77 -3.58
N SER A 286 -61.92 -17.67 -4.25
CA SER A 286 -63.16 -16.94 -4.03
C SER A 286 -64.05 -16.96 -5.27
N SER A 287 -63.89 -16.00 -6.18
CA SER A 287 -64.76 -15.87 -7.34
C SER A 287 -63.96 -15.63 -8.62
N LEU A 288 -64.40 -16.30 -9.69
CA LEU A 288 -63.93 -16.04 -11.04
C LEU A 288 -64.98 -15.19 -11.77
N SER A 289 -64.62 -13.95 -12.12
CA SER A 289 -65.46 -13.08 -12.95
C SER A 289 -64.89 -13.02 -14.37
N CYS A 290 -65.57 -13.65 -15.32
CA CYS A 290 -65.23 -13.59 -16.74
C CYS A 290 -66.19 -12.64 -17.46
N ARG A 291 -65.69 -11.51 -17.98
CA ARG A 291 -66.49 -10.54 -18.77
C ARG A 291 -66.62 -10.92 -20.25
N GLY A 292 -65.78 -11.84 -20.72
CA GLY A 292 -65.78 -12.36 -22.09
C GLY A 292 -66.39 -13.76 -22.20
N SER A 293 -66.18 -14.43 -23.34
CA SER A 293 -66.63 -15.81 -23.54
C SER A 293 -65.73 -16.82 -22.85
N VAL A 294 -66.32 -17.88 -22.32
CA VAL A 294 -65.62 -19.07 -21.82
C VAL A 294 -65.87 -20.21 -22.79
N SER A 295 -64.79 -20.74 -23.37
CA SER A 295 -64.84 -21.87 -24.30
C SER A 295 -64.45 -23.15 -23.56
N HIS A 296 -65.21 -24.22 -23.80
CA HIS A 296 -64.95 -25.53 -23.23
C HIS A 296 -64.73 -26.56 -24.34
N ASN A 297 -64.04 -27.66 -24.03
CA ASN A 297 -63.82 -28.74 -24.98
C ASN A 297 -65.14 -29.41 -25.38
N ILE A 298 -65.25 -29.70 -26.68
CA ILE A 298 -66.38 -30.42 -27.27
C ILE A 298 -65.82 -31.64 -27.99
N ASN A 299 -66.17 -32.83 -27.52
CA ASN A 299 -65.78 -34.10 -28.12
C ASN A 299 -66.99 -34.77 -28.76
N LYS A 300 -66.76 -35.38 -29.92
CA LYS A 300 -67.77 -36.11 -30.69
C LYS A 300 -67.42 -37.58 -30.68
N ILE A 301 -68.37 -38.43 -30.32
CA ILE A 301 -68.17 -39.87 -30.20
C ILE A 301 -69.25 -40.63 -30.95
N SER A 302 -68.91 -41.83 -31.42
CA SER A 302 -69.83 -42.75 -32.11
C SER A 302 -69.64 -44.21 -31.73
N GLU A 303 -68.59 -44.49 -30.96
CA GLU A 303 -68.24 -45.81 -30.45
C GLU A 303 -69.31 -46.33 -29.48
N SER A 304 -69.49 -47.65 -29.41
CA SER A 304 -70.49 -48.27 -28.53
C SER A 304 -70.21 -48.12 -27.04
N ARG A 305 -68.96 -47.82 -26.68
CA ARG A 305 -68.54 -47.53 -25.30
C ARG A 305 -67.52 -46.40 -25.30
N TYR A 306 -67.70 -45.44 -24.41
CA TYR A 306 -66.78 -44.32 -24.21
C TYR A 306 -66.57 -44.07 -22.73
N THR A 307 -65.31 -43.98 -22.30
CA THR A 307 -64.96 -43.57 -20.93
C THR A 307 -64.60 -42.10 -20.94
N VAL A 308 -65.29 -41.32 -20.12
CA VAL A 308 -65.09 -39.86 -20.04
C VAL A 308 -63.65 -39.54 -19.62
N GLN A 309 -62.99 -38.70 -20.41
CA GLN A 309 -61.61 -38.25 -20.21
C GLN A 309 -61.56 -37.00 -19.33
N PRO A 310 -60.45 -36.71 -18.61
CA PRO A 310 -60.34 -35.51 -17.76
C PRO A 310 -60.59 -34.18 -18.48
N SER A 311 -60.29 -34.11 -19.77
CA SER A 311 -60.47 -32.91 -20.60
C SER A 311 -61.87 -32.74 -21.18
N ASP A 312 -62.77 -33.72 -21.01
CA ASP A 312 -64.14 -33.66 -21.50
C ASP A 312 -64.96 -32.63 -20.73
N TYR A 313 -65.76 -31.86 -21.47
CA TYR A 313 -66.81 -31.00 -20.92
C TYR A 313 -68.14 -31.25 -21.63
N THR A 314 -68.18 -31.12 -22.96
CA THR A 314 -69.35 -31.51 -23.77
C THR A 314 -69.02 -32.72 -24.62
N ILE A 315 -69.86 -33.75 -24.53
CA ILE A 315 -69.76 -34.99 -25.29
C ILE A 315 -71.00 -35.10 -26.18
N LEU A 316 -70.78 -35.07 -27.48
CA LEU A 316 -71.79 -35.21 -28.51
C LEU A 316 -71.78 -36.66 -29.00
N CYS A 317 -72.81 -37.41 -28.64
CA CYS A 317 -72.90 -38.83 -28.92
C CYS A 317 -73.79 -39.08 -30.14
N ASP A 318 -73.20 -39.64 -31.20
CA ASP A 318 -73.92 -40.05 -32.40
C ASP A 318 -74.32 -41.53 -32.34
N ALA A 319 -75.49 -41.80 -31.76
CA ALA A 319 -76.06 -43.14 -31.62
C ALA A 319 -76.81 -43.62 -32.90
N SER A 320 -76.36 -43.22 -34.10
CA SER A 320 -76.99 -43.63 -35.37
C SER A 320 -76.81 -45.10 -35.69
N ASN A 321 -75.63 -45.65 -35.39
CA ASN A 321 -75.26 -47.01 -35.80
C ASN A 321 -75.38 -48.05 -34.67
N ASN A 322 -75.29 -47.61 -33.41
CA ASN A 322 -75.29 -48.50 -32.25
C ASN A 322 -75.77 -47.78 -30.99
N LYS A 323 -76.14 -48.56 -29.96
CA LYS A 323 -76.25 -48.08 -28.58
C LYS A 323 -74.87 -47.58 -28.14
N ILE A 324 -74.84 -46.45 -27.43
CA ILE A 324 -73.62 -45.89 -26.85
C ILE A 324 -73.74 -45.94 -25.34
N THR A 325 -72.75 -46.53 -24.67
CA THR A 325 -72.59 -46.47 -23.21
C THR A 325 -71.47 -45.49 -22.86
N VAL A 326 -71.81 -44.39 -22.18
CA VAL A 326 -70.86 -43.42 -21.65
C VAL A 326 -70.59 -43.72 -20.19
N ASN A 327 -69.37 -44.13 -19.87
CA ASN A 327 -68.94 -44.42 -18.50
C ASN A 327 -68.35 -43.14 -17.87
N LEU A 328 -69.01 -42.64 -16.83
CA LEU A 328 -68.50 -41.57 -15.97
C LEU A 328 -67.41 -42.11 -15.05
N PRO A 329 -66.35 -41.33 -14.75
CA PRO A 329 -65.36 -41.69 -13.76
C PRO A 329 -65.96 -41.66 -12.34
N PRO A 330 -65.25 -42.23 -11.35
CA PRO A 330 -65.63 -42.13 -9.94
C PRO A 330 -65.93 -40.70 -9.50
N ALA A 331 -67.10 -40.49 -8.88
CA ALA A 331 -67.55 -39.16 -8.46
C ALA A 331 -66.57 -38.50 -7.48
N VAL A 332 -65.96 -39.30 -6.59
CA VAL A 332 -64.98 -38.88 -5.56
C VAL A 332 -63.77 -38.15 -6.11
N ASN A 333 -63.33 -38.48 -7.33
CA ASN A 333 -62.18 -37.83 -7.96
C ASN A 333 -62.57 -36.64 -8.86
N ASN A 334 -63.84 -36.25 -8.88
CA ASN A 334 -64.40 -35.27 -9.82
C ASN A 334 -65.32 -34.25 -9.15
N SER A 335 -65.21 -34.00 -7.83
CA SER A 335 -66.08 -33.04 -7.13
C SER A 335 -66.13 -31.67 -7.82
N GLY A 336 -67.35 -31.14 -7.99
CA GLY A 336 -67.64 -29.89 -8.68
C GLY A 336 -67.63 -29.96 -10.21
N ARG A 337 -67.12 -31.05 -10.81
CA ARG A 337 -67.00 -31.18 -12.27
C ARG A 337 -68.36 -31.24 -12.95
N VAL A 338 -68.53 -30.46 -14.01
CA VAL A 338 -69.72 -30.45 -14.86
C VAL A 338 -69.44 -31.15 -16.19
N LEU A 339 -70.38 -31.98 -16.63
CA LEU A 339 -70.37 -32.67 -17.92
C LEU A 339 -71.70 -32.49 -18.64
N ILE A 340 -71.65 -32.33 -19.96
CA ILE A 340 -72.84 -32.26 -20.82
C ILE A 340 -72.77 -33.42 -21.80
N ILE A 341 -73.73 -34.34 -21.71
CA ILE A 341 -73.86 -35.46 -22.65
C ILE A 341 -75.07 -35.20 -23.52
N LYS A 342 -74.90 -35.17 -24.84
CA LYS A 342 -75.96 -34.86 -25.79
C LYS A 342 -76.06 -35.88 -26.90
N LYS A 343 -77.27 -36.36 -27.16
CA LYS A 343 -77.57 -37.18 -28.34
C LYS A 343 -77.63 -36.31 -29.58
N THR A 344 -76.84 -36.62 -30.61
CA THR A 344 -76.77 -35.83 -31.85
C THR A 344 -77.16 -36.58 -33.11
N ASN A 345 -77.89 -37.69 -32.99
CA ASN A 345 -78.36 -38.47 -34.15
C ASN A 345 -79.18 -37.58 -35.10
N THR A 346 -78.85 -37.65 -36.40
CA THR A 346 -79.37 -36.79 -37.47
C THR A 346 -80.75 -37.21 -38.01
N ASP A 347 -81.27 -38.38 -37.62
CA ASP A 347 -82.62 -38.81 -38.04
C ASP A 347 -83.70 -38.01 -37.30
N LYS A 348 -84.15 -36.94 -37.96
CA LYS A 348 -85.10 -35.94 -37.46
C LYS A 348 -86.48 -36.52 -37.15
N TYR A 349 -86.83 -37.72 -37.65
CA TYR A 349 -88.21 -38.23 -37.63
C TYR A 349 -88.40 -39.68 -37.16
N LYS A 350 -87.42 -40.36 -36.55
CA LYS A 350 -87.59 -41.80 -36.23
C LYS A 350 -87.41 -42.25 -34.78
N LEU A 351 -88.41 -43.05 -34.42
CA LEU A 351 -88.63 -43.92 -33.26
C LEU A 351 -87.56 -45.02 -33.04
N ASN A 352 -86.59 -45.18 -33.96
CA ASN A 352 -85.62 -46.29 -33.99
C ASN A 352 -84.16 -45.86 -33.74
N SER A 353 -83.93 -44.66 -33.20
CA SER A 353 -82.56 -44.24 -32.86
C SER A 353 -82.10 -44.92 -31.58
N ASN A 354 -80.90 -45.51 -31.59
CA ASN A 354 -80.37 -46.19 -30.41
C ASN A 354 -80.27 -45.22 -29.23
N GLN A 355 -80.53 -45.71 -28.02
CA GLN A 355 -80.39 -44.90 -26.82
C GLN A 355 -78.92 -44.73 -26.44
N ILE A 356 -78.63 -43.62 -25.76
CA ILE A 356 -77.38 -43.49 -25.00
C ILE A 356 -77.68 -43.94 -23.59
N GLU A 357 -76.83 -44.77 -23.04
CA GLU A 357 -76.81 -45.13 -21.63
C GLU A 357 -75.61 -44.44 -20.99
N VAL A 358 -75.83 -43.74 -19.89
CA VAL A 358 -74.75 -43.17 -19.09
C VAL A 358 -74.69 -43.97 -17.82
N THR A 359 -73.50 -44.45 -17.46
CA THR A 359 -73.23 -45.27 -16.28
C THR A 359 -72.14 -44.60 -15.46
N CYS A 360 -72.06 -44.90 -14.17
CA CYS A 360 -70.95 -44.47 -13.32
C CYS A 360 -70.09 -45.66 -12.92
N GLU A 361 -68.77 -45.47 -12.85
CA GLU A 361 -67.84 -46.49 -12.35
C GLU A 361 -67.98 -46.68 -10.83
N GLU A 362 -68.05 -45.58 -10.08
CA GLU A 362 -68.27 -45.57 -8.62
C GLU A 362 -69.16 -44.37 -8.20
N GLY A 363 -70.10 -44.62 -7.29
CA GLY A 363 -71.15 -43.67 -6.90
C GLY A 363 -72.43 -43.85 -7.73
N THR A 364 -73.45 -43.02 -7.50
CA THR A 364 -74.71 -43.05 -8.26
C THR A 364 -74.85 -41.84 -9.19
N ILE A 365 -75.76 -41.95 -10.16
CA ILE A 365 -76.32 -40.86 -10.95
C ILE A 365 -77.72 -40.56 -10.40
N ASP A 366 -77.88 -39.44 -9.69
CA ASP A 366 -78.97 -39.20 -8.74
C ASP A 366 -79.09 -40.39 -7.76
N ILE A 367 -80.10 -41.24 -7.95
CA ILE A 367 -80.37 -42.44 -7.13
C ILE A 367 -80.12 -43.77 -7.87
N ASN A 368 -79.69 -43.73 -9.13
CA ASN A 368 -79.52 -44.92 -9.98
C ASN A 368 -78.08 -45.06 -10.45
N ASP A 369 -77.63 -46.28 -10.75
CA ASP A 369 -76.28 -46.49 -11.31
C ASP A 369 -76.18 -46.10 -12.80
N THR A 370 -77.34 -45.99 -13.47
CA THR A 370 -77.44 -45.76 -14.91
C THR A 370 -78.61 -44.83 -15.26
N ILE A 371 -78.45 -44.06 -16.34
CA ILE A 371 -79.50 -43.25 -16.94
C ILE A 371 -79.53 -43.40 -18.46
N SER A 372 -80.71 -43.27 -19.07
CA SER A 372 -80.87 -43.37 -20.53
C SER A 372 -81.26 -42.04 -21.18
N ILE A 373 -80.64 -41.69 -22.29
CA ILE A 373 -81.02 -40.59 -23.19
C ILE A 373 -81.59 -41.19 -24.47
N LYS A 374 -82.92 -41.23 -24.56
CA LYS A 374 -83.65 -41.90 -25.66
C LYS A 374 -83.92 -40.97 -26.83
N MET A 375 -84.35 -39.75 -26.56
CA MET A 375 -84.77 -38.80 -27.60
C MET A 375 -83.58 -38.14 -28.31
N ASN A 376 -83.71 -37.95 -29.62
CA ASN A 376 -82.72 -37.23 -30.43
C ASN A 376 -82.64 -35.77 -30.01
N TYR A 377 -81.44 -35.21 -30.03
CA TYR A 377 -81.14 -33.84 -29.58
C TYR A 377 -81.34 -33.57 -28.09
N SER A 378 -81.69 -34.60 -27.31
CA SER A 378 -81.76 -34.50 -25.86
C SER A 378 -80.39 -34.50 -25.22
N SER A 379 -80.30 -33.83 -24.08
CA SER A 379 -79.08 -33.74 -23.29
C SER A 379 -79.33 -33.96 -21.81
N ARG A 380 -78.25 -34.33 -21.11
CA ARG A 380 -78.14 -34.36 -19.66
C ARG A 380 -76.92 -33.54 -19.27
N THR A 381 -77.13 -32.60 -18.36
CA THR A 381 -76.04 -31.90 -17.67
C THR A 381 -75.90 -32.54 -16.30
N LEU A 382 -74.70 -33.03 -16.03
CA LEU A 382 -74.33 -33.76 -14.84
C LEU A 382 -73.32 -32.93 -14.04
N GLN A 383 -73.42 -32.91 -12.72
CA GLN A 383 -72.41 -32.33 -11.84
C GLN A 383 -72.10 -33.28 -10.69
N SER A 384 -70.81 -33.55 -10.45
CA SER A 384 -70.40 -34.33 -9.29
C SER A 384 -70.32 -33.45 -8.05
N ASP A 385 -70.75 -33.96 -6.90
CA ASP A 385 -70.52 -33.33 -5.58
C ASP A 385 -69.30 -33.94 -4.85
N GLY A 386 -68.69 -35.00 -5.39
CA GLY A 386 -67.63 -35.76 -4.73
C GLY A 386 -68.09 -37.08 -4.11
N GLU A 387 -69.38 -37.38 -4.10
CA GLU A 387 -69.92 -38.69 -3.71
C GLU A 387 -70.75 -39.30 -4.85
N ASN A 388 -71.58 -38.49 -5.51
CA ASN A 388 -72.48 -38.88 -6.59
C ASN A 388 -72.45 -37.87 -7.74
N TRP A 389 -73.02 -38.27 -8.88
CA TRP A 389 -73.30 -37.40 -10.02
C TRP A 389 -74.76 -36.98 -10.01
N TRP A 390 -75.04 -35.69 -10.09
CA TRP A 390 -76.40 -35.15 -10.07
C TRP A 390 -76.85 -34.66 -11.45
N ILE A 391 -78.08 -34.97 -11.85
CA ILE A 391 -78.66 -34.38 -13.06
C ILE A 391 -79.17 -32.98 -12.72
N ILE A 392 -78.40 -31.97 -13.12
CA ILE A 392 -78.73 -30.56 -12.86
C ILE A 392 -79.42 -29.87 -14.06
N GLY A 393 -79.52 -30.56 -15.20
CA GLY A 393 -80.14 -29.99 -16.39
C GLY A 393 -80.59 -31.06 -17.38
N THR A 394 -81.80 -30.88 -17.91
CA THR A 394 -82.37 -31.73 -18.96
C THR A 394 -82.95 -30.88 -20.08
N LYS A 395 -82.84 -31.37 -21.32
CA LYS A 395 -83.52 -30.78 -22.48
C LYS A 395 -83.97 -31.90 -23.42
N GLY A 396 -85.20 -31.80 -23.92
CA GLY A 396 -85.86 -32.85 -24.70
C GLY A 396 -86.20 -34.04 -23.81
N SER A 397 -87.43 -34.06 -23.28
CA SER A 397 -87.95 -35.10 -22.38
C SER A 397 -88.80 -36.09 -23.12
#